data_AF-A0A561BH31-F1
#
_entry.id   AF-A0A561BH31-F1
#
_cell.length_a   1.000
_cell.length_b   1.000
_cell.length_c   1.000
_cell.angle_alpha   90.00
_cell.angle_beta   90.00
_cell.angle_gamma   90.00
#
_symmetry.space_group_name_H-M   'P 1'
#
loop_
_entity.id
_entity.type
_entity.pdbx_description
1 polymer ?
#
loop_
_entity_poly.entity_id
_entity_poly.type
_entity_poly.pdbx_seq_one_letter_code
_entity_poly.pdbx_strand_id
1 'polypeptide(L)'
;MSDANFTRSMSRKACSPNNAACEGFFGRLKNELFYPQDWKNASIEQFVEALDAYIRWYNEKRIKISLGSLSPIEYRVSLGLAA
;
A
#
# COMPACT_ATOMS: atom_id res chain seq x y z
N MET A 1 -8.25 20.30 -5.76
CA MET A 1 -7.21 20.13 -4.70
C MET A 1 -7.29 21.27 -3.68
N SER A 2 -7.53 22.51 -4.11
CA SER A 2 -7.93 23.63 -3.23
C SER A 2 -9.18 23.33 -2.41
N ASP A 3 -10.15 22.63 -2.99
CA ASP A 3 -11.48 22.47 -2.38
C ASP A 3 -11.52 21.42 -1.26
N ALA A 4 -10.45 20.61 -1.11
CA ALA A 4 -10.34 19.57 -0.10
C ALA A 4 -9.40 19.93 1.07
N ASN A 5 -8.88 21.17 1.13
CA ASN A 5 -8.00 21.68 2.20
C ASN A 5 -6.75 20.81 2.51
N PHE A 6 -6.22 20.09 1.52
CA PHE A 6 -4.97 19.33 1.70
C PHE A 6 -3.74 20.20 1.43
N THR A 7 -2.80 20.23 2.36
CA THR A 7 -1.48 20.83 2.14
C THR A 7 -0.61 19.90 1.30
N ARG A 8 -0.21 20.33 0.10
CA ARG A 8 0.74 19.57 -0.72
C ARG A 8 2.12 19.58 -0.06
N SER A 9 2.62 18.39 0.28
CA SER A 9 3.98 18.19 0.76
C SER A 9 4.83 17.52 -0.32
N MET A 10 5.94 18.14 -0.70
CA MET A 10 6.91 17.59 -1.65
C MET A 10 8.25 17.40 -0.93
N SER A 11 8.89 16.25 -1.13
CA SER A 11 10.23 16.00 -0.63
C SER A 11 11.24 16.98 -1.23
N ARG A 12 12.34 17.27 -0.50
CA ARG A 12 13.49 17.94 -1.11
C ARG A 12 14.00 17.13 -2.31
N LYS A 13 14.49 17.83 -3.33
CA LYS A 13 15.12 17.21 -4.50
C LYS A 13 16.21 16.23 -4.05
N ALA A 14 16.24 15.04 -4.64
CA ALA A 14 17.17 13.96 -4.32
C ALA A 14 17.09 13.40 -2.87
N CYS A 15 15.95 13.52 -2.19
CA CYS A 15 15.74 12.93 -0.85
C CYS A 15 14.83 11.70 -0.91
N SER A 16 15.41 10.54 -1.26
CA SER A 16 14.71 9.25 -1.37
C SER A 16 14.07 8.72 -0.08
N PRO A 17 14.56 9.00 1.15
CA PRO A 17 13.93 8.46 2.37
C PRO A 17 12.46 8.85 2.54
N ASN A 18 12.06 10.02 2.02
CA ASN A 18 10.67 10.47 2.07
C ASN A 18 9.71 9.58 1.25
N ASN A 19 10.22 8.86 0.26
CA ASN A 19 9.45 7.95 -0.59
C ASN A 19 9.63 6.47 -0.20
N ALA A 20 10.57 6.16 0.70
CA ALA A 20 10.98 4.79 1.01
C ALA A 20 9.81 3.91 1.48
N ALA A 21 8.85 4.45 2.23
CA ALA A 21 7.67 3.72 2.66
C ALA A 21 6.78 3.27 1.48
N CYS A 22 6.55 4.18 0.52
CA CYS A 22 5.81 3.88 -0.71
C CYS A 22 6.58 2.89 -1.59
N GLU A 23 7.90 3.09 -1.75
CA GLU A 23 8.76 2.16 -2.51
C GLU A 23 8.72 0.75 -1.92
N GLY A 24 8.80 0.64 -0.59
CA GLY A 24 8.69 -0.65 0.11
C GLY A 24 7.34 -1.34 -0.11
N PHE A 25 6.24 -0.57 -0.18
CA PHE A 25 4.92 -1.11 -0.53
C PHE A 25 4.90 -1.60 -1.99
N PHE A 26 5.29 -0.76 -2.95
CA PHE A 26 5.26 -1.11 -4.37
C PHE A 26 6.19 -2.29 -4.71
N GLY A 27 7.34 -2.40 -4.04
CA GLY A 27 8.22 -3.55 -4.18
C GLY A 27 7.53 -4.86 -3.77
N ARG A 28 6.82 -4.85 -2.62
CA ARG A 28 6.05 -6.03 -2.16
C ARG A 28 4.90 -6.35 -3.09
N LEU A 29 4.13 -5.36 -3.51
CA LEU A 29 3.03 -5.54 -4.44
C LEU A 29 3.50 -6.21 -5.73
N LYS A 30 4.62 -5.75 -6.32
CA LYS A 30 5.16 -6.38 -7.53
C LYS A 30 5.62 -7.81 -7.28
N ASN A 31 6.37 -8.05 -6.21
CA ASN A 31 6.92 -9.37 -5.90
C ASN A 31 5.86 -10.41 -5.51
N GLU A 32 4.80 -9.98 -4.82
CA GLU A 32 3.81 -10.89 -4.23
C GLU A 32 2.57 -11.05 -5.11
N LEU A 33 2.17 -10.02 -5.87
CA LEU A 33 0.99 -10.07 -6.75
C LEU A 33 1.37 -10.16 -8.23
N PHE A 34 2.23 -9.25 -8.70
CA PHE A 34 2.41 -9.03 -10.13
C PHE A 34 3.29 -10.09 -10.80
N TYR A 35 4.53 -10.28 -10.32
CA TYR A 35 5.51 -11.19 -10.92
C TYR A 35 5.13 -12.67 -10.88
N PRO A 36 4.41 -13.19 -9.87
CA PRO A 36 4.00 -14.59 -9.85
C PRO A 36 2.91 -14.97 -10.86
N GLN A 37 2.24 -14.01 -11.50
CA GLN A 37 1.10 -14.24 -12.38
C GLN A 37 1.42 -13.91 -13.85
N ASP A 38 0.83 -14.65 -14.79
CA ASP A 38 0.87 -14.31 -16.21
C ASP A 38 -0.38 -13.50 -16.60
N TRP A 39 -0.17 -12.24 -16.95
CA TRP A 39 -1.23 -11.29 -17.27
C TRP A 39 -1.55 -11.20 -18.76
N LYS A 40 -0.88 -11.98 -19.64
CA LYS A 40 -1.05 -11.86 -21.11
C LYS A 40 -2.49 -12.00 -21.59
N ASN A 41 -3.28 -12.82 -20.91
CA ASN A 41 -4.68 -13.10 -21.26
C ASN A 41 -5.67 -12.51 -20.25
N ALA A 42 -5.19 -11.76 -19.26
CA ALA A 42 -6.05 -11.11 -18.29
C ALA A 42 -6.59 -9.79 -18.84
N SER A 43 -7.87 -9.51 -18.61
CA SER A 43 -8.42 -8.19 -18.87
C SER A 43 -7.92 -7.19 -17.82
N ILE A 44 -8.05 -5.90 -18.14
CA ILE A 44 -7.72 -4.83 -17.18
C ILE A 44 -8.62 -4.93 -15.94
N GLU A 45 -9.89 -5.30 -16.11
CA GLU A 45 -10.84 -5.47 -15.02
C GLU A 45 -10.39 -6.59 -14.07
N GLN A 46 -9.94 -7.73 -14.61
CA GLN A 46 -9.40 -8.82 -13.80
C GLN A 46 -8.15 -8.41 -13.04
N PHE A 47 -7.26 -7.63 -13.67
CA PHE A 47 -6.09 -7.08 -13.00
C PHE A 47 -6.47 -6.11 -11.86
N VAL A 48 -7.44 -5.23 -12.10
CA VAL A 48 -7.93 -4.27 -11.10
C VAL A 48 -8.56 -5.00 -9.90
N GLU A 49 -9.33 -6.06 -10.15
CA GLU A 49 -9.92 -6.88 -9.08
C GLU A 49 -8.84 -7.56 -8.23
N ALA A 50 -7.84 -8.18 -8.87
CA ALA A 50 -6.73 -8.80 -8.17
C ALA A 50 -5.90 -7.78 -7.36
N LEU A 51 -5.73 -6.57 -7.91
CA LEU A 51 -5.06 -5.46 -7.25
C LEU A 51 -5.85 -4.97 -6.02
N ASP A 52 -7.16 -4.78 -6.13
CA ASP A 52 -8.04 -4.40 -5.01
C ASP A 52 -7.99 -5.45 -3.90
N ALA A 53 -8.12 -6.72 -4.25
CA ALA A 53 -8.04 -7.83 -3.31
C ALA A 53 -6.69 -7.86 -2.57
N TYR A 54 -5.57 -7.65 -3.28
CA TYR A 54 -4.25 -7.57 -2.65
C TYR A 54 -4.13 -6.39 -1.69
N ILE A 55 -4.63 -5.21 -2.07
CA ILE A 55 -4.58 -4.01 -1.22
C ILE A 55 -5.39 -4.21 0.05
N ARG A 56 -6.60 -4.77 -0.05
CA ARG A 56 -7.43 -5.11 1.12
C ARG A 56 -6.72 -6.09 2.03
N TRP A 57 -6.20 -7.19 1.49
CA TRP A 57 -5.43 -8.15 2.27
C TRP A 57 -4.21 -7.51 2.95
N TYR A 58 -3.47 -6.67 2.21
CA TYR A 58 -2.30 -5.98 2.73
C TYR A 58 -2.64 -5.10 3.93
N ASN A 59 -3.75 -4.37 3.87
CA ASN A 59 -4.16 -3.43 4.92
C ASN A 59 -4.85 -4.12 6.10
N GLU A 60 -5.67 -5.14 5.85
CA GLU A 60 -6.59 -5.70 6.84
C GLU A 60 -6.11 -7.01 7.45
N LYS A 61 -5.24 -7.75 6.77
CA LYS A 61 -4.88 -9.13 7.15
C LYS A 61 -3.39 -9.38 7.25
N ARG A 62 -2.56 -8.59 6.58
CA ARG A 62 -1.11 -8.83 6.56
C ARG A 62 -0.47 -8.60 7.92
N ILE A 63 0.03 -9.67 8.51
CA ILE A 63 0.81 -9.60 9.75
C ILE A 63 2.15 -8.91 9.49
N LYS A 64 2.44 -7.84 10.24
CA LYS A 64 3.75 -7.19 10.26
C LYS A 64 4.37 -7.29 11.66
N ILE A 65 5.47 -8.02 11.77
CA ILE A 65 6.23 -8.15 13.02
C ILE A 65 6.65 -6.78 13.55
N SER A 66 7.06 -5.87 12.67
CA SER A 66 7.43 -4.48 13.02
C SER A 66 6.27 -3.67 13.63
N LEU A 67 5.03 -4.12 13.48
CA LEU A 67 3.82 -3.50 14.03
C LEU A 67 3.28 -4.27 15.24
N GLY A 68 4.11 -5.09 15.90
CA GLY A 68 3.66 -5.94 17.00
C GLY A 68 2.82 -7.12 16.54
N SER A 69 3.10 -7.65 15.34
CA SER A 69 2.34 -8.73 14.71
C SER A 69 0.88 -8.40 14.41
N LEU A 70 0.57 -7.11 14.25
CA LEU A 70 -0.73 -6.60 13.83
C LEU A 70 -0.76 -6.36 12.31
N SER A 71 -1.96 -6.37 11.73
CA SER A 71 -2.20 -5.78 10.42
C SER A 71 -2.08 -4.26 10.44
N PRO A 72 -1.85 -3.60 9.30
CA PRO A 72 -1.79 -2.14 9.25
C PRO A 72 -3.03 -1.45 9.85
N ILE A 73 -4.24 -1.97 9.60
CA ILE A 73 -5.45 -1.38 10.18
C ILE A 73 -5.54 -1.61 11.68
N GLU A 74 -5.23 -2.81 12.17
CA GLU A 74 -5.22 -3.12 13.61
C GLU A 74 -4.19 -2.27 14.36
N TYR A 75 -3.02 -2.06 13.77
CA TYR A 75 -2.00 -1.16 14.32
C TYR A 75 -2.49 0.29 14.38
N ARG A 76 -3.23 0.77 13.37
CA ARG A 76 -3.82 2.11 13.41
C ARG A 76 -4.91 2.22 14.47
N VAL A 77 -5.73 1.19 14.64
CA VAL A 77 -6.76 1.12 15.68
C VAL A 77 -6.12 1.14 17.07
N SER A 78 -5.05 0.38 17.30
CA SER A 78 -4.36 0.37 18.60
C SER A 78 -3.70 1.72 18.96
N LEU A 79 -3.40 2.55 17.95
CA LEU A 79 -2.93 3.92 18.14
C LEU A 79 -4.05 4.96 18.25
N GLY A 80 -5.33 4.59 18.10
CA GLY A 80 -6.45 5.53 18.05
C GLY A 80 -6.45 6.41 16.80
N LEU A 81 -5.79 5.97 15.73
CA LEU A 81 -5.65 6.70 14.46
C LEU A 81 -6.55 6.15 13.34
N ALA A 82 -7.39 5.17 13.65
CA ALA A 82 -8.43 4.70 12.75
C ALA A 82 -9.62 5.68 12.80
N ALA A 83 -10.06 6.12 11.63
CA ALA A 83 -11.24 6.97 11.46
C ALA A 83 -12.53 6.15 11.55
#